data_AF-A0A2V5PAE0-F1
#
_entry.id   AF-A0A2V5PAE0-F1
#
_cell.length_a   1.000
_cell.length_b   1.000
_cell.length_c   1.000
_cell.angle_alpha   90.00
_cell.angle_beta   90.00
_cell.angle_gamma   90.00
#
_symmetry.space_group_name_H-M   'P 1'
#
loop_
_entity.id
_entity.type
_entity.pdbx_description
1 polymer ?
#
loop_
_entity_poly.entity_id
_entity_poly.type
_entity_poly.pdbx_seq_one_letter_code
_entity_poly.pdbx_strand_id
1 'polypeptide(L)'
;KEAADHISDTERDSADAERDSKDVKLYAFLKAQLQSPRPAPYRALVIDVRNFGFFVDVPGLAMSGLVHLSSLGDDFYLFDAERSQLVGRRTRRLIRLGDKVEVQVAKVDSFKKQVDFRLARVGRFEPSRLAKARELAQNQRWIPGSRPRRDFKRPRRRR
;
A
#
# COMPACT_ATOMS: atom_id res chain seq x y z
N LYS A 1 -10.40 -18.88 -39.14
CA LYS A 1 -10.40 -17.83 -38.09
C LYS A 1 -11.07 -18.34 -36.81
N GLU A 2 -12.13 -19.13 -36.93
CA GLU A 2 -12.86 -19.75 -35.80
C GLU A 2 -12.02 -20.61 -34.83
N ALA A 3 -11.00 -21.34 -35.30
CA ALA A 3 -10.13 -22.14 -34.42
C ALA A 3 -9.27 -21.27 -33.48
N ALA A 4 -8.86 -20.07 -33.92
CA ALA A 4 -8.06 -19.17 -33.09
C ALA A 4 -8.94 -18.49 -32.01
N ASP A 5 -10.18 -18.16 -32.37
CA ASP A 5 -11.16 -17.56 -31.44
C ASP A 5 -11.58 -18.59 -30.38
N HIS A 6 -11.85 -19.84 -30.78
CA HIS A 6 -12.19 -20.92 -29.86
C HIS A 6 -11.07 -21.24 -28.87
N ILE A 7 -9.81 -21.26 -29.31
CA ILE A 7 -8.65 -21.44 -28.43
C ILE A 7 -8.53 -20.26 -27.45
N SER A 8 -8.75 -19.04 -27.93
CA SER A 8 -8.68 -17.83 -27.10
C SER A 8 -9.75 -17.81 -26.02
N ASP A 9 -10.98 -18.20 -26.35
CA ASP A 9 -12.09 -18.25 -25.39
C ASP A 9 -11.89 -19.41 -24.39
N THR A 10 -11.45 -20.57 -24.86
CA THR A 10 -11.12 -21.71 -23.99
C THR A 10 -9.97 -21.39 -23.03
N GLU A 11 -8.96 -20.64 -23.47
CA GLU A 11 -7.85 -20.20 -22.62
C GLU A 11 -8.33 -19.25 -21.52
N ARG A 12 -9.22 -18.30 -21.86
CA ARG A 12 -9.84 -17.38 -20.89
C ARG A 12 -10.67 -18.14 -19.86
N ASP A 13 -11.52 -19.06 -20.30
CA ASP A 13 -12.36 -19.88 -19.43
C ASP A 13 -11.51 -20.76 -18.49
N SER A 14 -10.45 -21.36 -19.02
CA SER A 14 -9.51 -22.15 -18.20
C SER A 14 -8.78 -21.28 -17.17
N ALA A 15 -8.33 -20.09 -17.57
CA ALA A 15 -7.65 -19.16 -16.67
C ALA A 15 -8.58 -18.65 -15.55
N ASP A 16 -9.86 -18.41 -15.85
CA ASP A 16 -10.86 -17.99 -14.88
C ASP A 16 -11.22 -19.12 -13.92
N ALA A 17 -11.38 -20.36 -14.41
CA ALA A 17 -11.60 -21.53 -13.56
C ALA A 17 -10.42 -21.78 -12.59
N GLU A 18 -9.18 -21.56 -13.04
CA GLU A 18 -7.99 -21.65 -12.19
C GLU A 18 -7.97 -20.59 -11.09
N ARG A 19 -8.31 -19.34 -11.43
CA ARG A 19 -8.39 -18.24 -10.45
C ARG A 19 -9.45 -18.55 -9.40
N ASP A 20 -10.64 -18.96 -9.83
CA ASP A 20 -11.73 -19.32 -8.93
C ASP A 20 -11.36 -20.49 -8.01
N SER A 21 -10.64 -21.49 -8.51
CA SER A 21 -10.16 -22.60 -7.69
C SER A 21 -9.14 -22.16 -6.63
N LYS A 22 -8.27 -21.18 -6.95
CA LYS A 22 -7.30 -20.61 -6.02
C LYS A 22 -8.02 -19.78 -4.94
N ASP A 23 -8.98 -18.97 -5.36
CA ASP A 23 -9.78 -18.11 -4.49
C ASP A 23 -10.57 -18.92 -3.46
N VAL A 24 -11.25 -20.01 -3.89
CA VAL A 24 -12.01 -20.88 -2.98
C VAL A 24 -11.12 -21.44 -1.86
N LYS A 25 -9.92 -21.91 -2.21
CA LYS A 25 -8.95 -22.42 -1.23
C LYS A 25 -8.44 -21.32 -0.31
N LEU A 26 -8.16 -20.14 -0.85
CA LEU A 26 -7.73 -18.98 -0.07
C LEU A 26 -8.81 -18.56 0.94
N TYR A 27 -10.07 -18.45 0.52
CA TYR A 27 -11.16 -18.11 1.43
C TYR A 27 -11.35 -19.15 2.54
N ALA A 28 -11.23 -20.44 2.23
CA ALA A 28 -11.28 -21.51 3.23
C ALA A 28 -10.14 -21.37 4.25
N PHE A 29 -8.92 -21.09 3.78
CA PHE A 29 -7.76 -20.85 4.64
C PHE A 29 -7.96 -19.63 5.56
N LEU A 30 -8.43 -18.50 5.02
CA LEU A 30 -8.65 -17.29 5.81
C LEU A 30 -9.78 -17.46 6.84
N LYS A 31 -10.83 -18.23 6.51
CA LYS A 31 -11.89 -18.59 7.47
C LYS A 31 -11.35 -19.42 8.63
N ALA A 32 -10.51 -20.42 8.35
CA ALA A 32 -9.87 -21.22 9.40
C ALA A 32 -8.93 -20.36 10.27
N GLN A 33 -8.23 -19.40 9.66
CA GLN A 33 -7.40 -18.44 10.38
C GLN A 33 -8.23 -17.51 11.28
N LEU A 34 -9.42 -17.08 10.85
CA LEU A 34 -10.31 -16.25 11.65
C LEU A 34 -10.82 -16.96 12.91
N GLN A 35 -11.01 -18.28 12.83
CA GLN A 35 -11.39 -19.12 13.98
C GLN A 35 -10.24 -19.33 14.97
N SER A 36 -8.99 -19.05 14.55
CA SER A 36 -7.84 -19.18 15.43
C SER A 36 -7.77 -18.00 16.41
N PRO A 37 -7.39 -18.24 17.68
CA PRO A 37 -7.39 -17.19 18.72
C PRO A 37 -6.36 -16.07 18.49
N ARG A 38 -5.46 -16.21 17.51
CA ARG A 38 -4.48 -15.20 17.12
C ARG A 38 -4.47 -15.02 15.60
N PRO A 39 -5.18 -14.02 15.04
CA PRO A 39 -5.10 -13.71 13.62
C PRO A 39 -3.70 -13.19 13.28
N ALA A 40 -3.09 -13.73 12.22
CA ALA A 40 -1.74 -13.32 11.83
C ALA A 40 -1.79 -11.93 11.15
N PRO A 41 -0.80 -11.06 11.42
CA PRO A 41 -0.65 -9.81 10.69
C PRO A 41 -0.03 -10.07 9.30
N TYR A 42 -0.55 -9.38 8.30
CA TYR A 42 -0.07 -9.39 6.92
C TYR A 42 0.43 -8.02 6.52
N ARG A 43 1.54 -7.97 5.79
CA ARG A 43 2.03 -6.73 5.18
C ARG A 43 1.18 -6.42 3.97
N ALA A 44 0.73 -5.19 3.89
CA ALA A 44 -0.14 -4.71 2.83
C ALA A 44 0.30 -3.32 2.35
N LEU A 45 -0.09 -2.98 1.12
CA LEU A 45 0.15 -1.70 0.48
C LEU A 45 -1.19 -1.00 0.25
N VAL A 46 -1.32 0.25 0.66
CA VAL A 46 -2.52 1.04 0.39
C VAL A 46 -2.57 1.37 -1.10
N ILE A 47 -3.61 0.90 -1.79
CA ILE A 47 -3.80 1.06 -3.24
C ILE A 47 -4.89 2.07 -3.60
N ASP A 48 -5.78 2.39 -2.66
CA ASP A 48 -6.80 3.42 -2.85
C ASP A 48 -7.31 3.90 -1.48
N VAL A 49 -7.72 5.16 -1.40
CA VAL A 49 -8.22 5.78 -0.17
C VAL A 49 -9.54 6.47 -0.47
N ARG A 50 -10.56 6.15 0.33
CA ARG A 50 -11.94 6.64 0.18
C ARG A 50 -12.44 7.23 1.50
N ASN A 51 -13.60 7.86 1.44
CA ASN A 51 -14.25 8.45 2.61
C ASN A 51 -14.74 7.43 3.65
N PHE A 52 -14.98 6.17 3.26
CA PHE A 52 -15.44 5.10 4.17
C PHE A 52 -14.31 4.19 4.66
N GLY A 53 -13.12 4.29 4.07
CA GLY A 53 -12.04 3.34 4.29
C GLY A 53 -10.93 3.45 3.26
N PHE A 54 -10.07 2.45 3.23
CA PHE A 54 -9.01 2.38 2.24
C PHE A 54 -8.83 0.93 1.78
N PHE A 55 -8.45 0.77 0.52
CA PHE A 55 -8.15 -0.52 -0.05
C PHE A 55 -6.68 -0.84 0.10
N VAL A 56 -6.40 -2.09 0.44
CA VAL A 56 -5.06 -2.60 0.60
C VAL A 56 -4.84 -3.79 -0.31
N ASP A 57 -3.68 -3.83 -0.94
CA ASP A 57 -3.15 -5.01 -1.61
C ASP A 57 -2.28 -5.79 -0.62
N VAL A 58 -2.47 -7.09 -0.52
CA VAL A 58 -1.73 -7.98 0.39
C VAL A 58 -0.90 -8.95 -0.46
N PRO A 59 0.37 -8.64 -0.75
CA PRO A 59 1.20 -9.47 -1.64
C PRO A 59 1.36 -10.92 -1.16
N GLY A 60 1.35 -11.14 0.15
CA GLY A 60 1.47 -12.49 0.73
C GLY A 60 0.24 -13.38 0.50
N LEU A 61 -0.91 -12.79 0.17
CA LEU A 61 -2.16 -13.49 -0.13
C LEU A 61 -2.57 -13.33 -1.60
N ALA A 62 -1.81 -12.54 -2.38
CA ALA A 62 -2.13 -12.15 -3.76
C ALA A 62 -3.57 -11.63 -3.91
N MET A 63 -4.07 -10.90 -2.91
CA MET A 63 -5.43 -10.39 -2.89
C MET A 63 -5.50 -8.95 -2.40
N SER A 64 -6.53 -8.25 -2.85
CA SER A 64 -6.93 -6.96 -2.31
C SER A 64 -8.06 -7.11 -1.30
N GLY A 65 -8.15 -6.19 -0.34
CA GLY A 65 -9.35 -6.06 0.48
C GLY A 65 -9.53 -4.68 1.08
N LEU A 66 -10.62 -4.52 1.83
CA LEU A 66 -11.07 -3.24 2.35
C LEU A 66 -10.76 -3.13 3.84
N VAL A 67 -10.20 -2.00 4.26
CA VAL A 67 -10.14 -1.60 5.66
C VAL A 67 -11.17 -0.50 5.89
N HIS A 68 -12.23 -0.81 6.64
CA HIS A 68 -13.26 0.17 6.96
C HIS A 68 -12.78 1.12 8.07
N LEU A 69 -13.15 2.39 8.00
CA LEU A 69 -12.84 3.39 9.04
C LEU A 69 -13.37 2.98 10.41
N SER A 70 -14.52 2.31 10.46
CA SER A 70 -15.10 1.81 11.72
C SER A 70 -14.26 0.71 12.39
N SER A 71 -13.39 0.03 11.64
CA SER A 71 -12.47 -0.97 12.21
C SER A 71 -11.27 -0.32 12.92
N LEU A 72 -11.00 0.97 12.62
CA LEU A 72 -9.98 1.79 13.26
C LEU A 72 -10.55 2.33 14.58
N GLY A 73 -10.50 1.51 15.63
CA GLY A 73 -10.97 1.90 16.97
C GLY A 73 -10.07 2.92 17.69
N ASP A 74 -9.00 3.41 17.04
CA ASP A 74 -8.00 4.28 17.65
C ASP A 74 -8.29 5.77 17.50
N ASP A 75 -8.93 6.20 16.41
CA ASP A 75 -9.13 7.61 16.10
C ASP A 75 -10.27 7.88 15.09
N PHE A 76 -10.72 9.13 15.03
CA PHE A 76 -11.59 9.62 13.97
C PHE A 76 -10.74 10.12 12.81
N TYR A 77 -10.83 9.46 11.67
CA TYR A 77 -10.13 9.85 10.45
C TYR A 77 -11.02 10.72 9.57
N LEU A 78 -10.48 11.84 9.12
CA LEU A 78 -11.10 12.74 8.14
C LEU A 78 -10.49 12.48 6.77
N PHE A 79 -11.35 12.32 5.76
CA PHE A 79 -10.92 12.17 4.38
C PHE A 79 -10.66 13.54 3.75
N ASP A 80 -9.45 13.71 3.25
CA ASP A 80 -9.00 14.86 2.48
C ASP A 80 -8.99 14.46 1.00
N ALA A 81 -9.99 14.95 0.26
CA ALA A 81 -10.21 14.60 -1.14
C ALA A 81 -9.12 15.16 -2.06
N GLU A 82 -8.55 16.33 -1.74
CA GLU A 82 -7.52 16.96 -2.58
C GLU A 82 -6.22 16.16 -2.57
N ARG A 83 -5.92 15.53 -1.43
CA ARG A 83 -4.67 14.79 -1.22
C ARG A 83 -4.87 13.27 -1.18
N SER A 84 -6.09 12.79 -1.40
CA SER A 84 -6.49 11.38 -1.30
C SER A 84 -5.91 10.68 -0.06
N GLN A 85 -6.10 11.32 1.10
CA GLN A 85 -5.51 10.85 2.36
C GLN A 85 -6.54 10.86 3.50
N LEU A 86 -6.32 9.98 4.47
CA LEU A 86 -7.06 9.97 5.73
C LEU A 86 -6.19 10.56 6.83
N VAL A 87 -6.72 11.54 7.55
CA VAL A 87 -6.04 12.27 8.62
C VAL A 87 -6.74 12.00 9.95
N GLY A 88 -6.06 11.32 10.87
CA GLY A 88 -6.54 11.08 12.23
C GLY A 88 -6.60 12.38 13.03
N ARG A 89 -7.76 12.69 13.62
CA ARG A 89 -8.00 13.96 14.33
C ARG A 89 -7.19 14.06 15.62
N ARG A 90 -7.10 12.98 16.40
CA ARG A 90 -6.40 12.95 17.70
C ARG A 90 -4.94 12.57 17.58
N THR A 91 -4.65 11.55 16.78
CA THR A 91 -3.33 10.94 16.62
C THR A 91 -2.48 11.63 15.55
N ARG A 92 -3.11 12.46 14.69
CA ARG A 92 -2.48 13.05 13.49
C ARG A 92 -1.82 12.00 12.58
N ARG A 93 -2.30 10.75 12.65
CA ARG A 93 -1.88 9.70 11.73
C ARG A 93 -2.36 10.04 10.33
N LEU A 94 -1.49 9.79 9.36
CA LEU A 94 -1.76 10.01 7.96
C LEU A 94 -1.72 8.64 7.28
N ILE A 95 -2.77 8.32 6.54
CA ILE A 95 -2.84 7.13 5.69
C ILE A 95 -3.05 7.63 4.27
N ARG A 96 -2.11 7.31 3.38
CA ARG A 96 -2.09 7.77 2.00
C ARG A 96 -1.93 6.60 1.05
N LEU A 97 -2.26 6.85 -0.21
CA LEU A 97 -1.90 5.95 -1.30
C LEU A 97 -0.40 5.63 -1.27
N GLY A 98 -0.05 4.35 -1.37
CA GLY A 98 1.32 3.85 -1.38
C GLY A 98 1.93 3.59 0.00
N ASP A 99 1.22 3.90 1.09
CA ASP A 99 1.70 3.57 2.44
C ASP A 99 1.72 2.05 2.66
N LYS A 100 2.73 1.58 3.39
CA LYS A 100 2.84 0.18 3.82
C LYS A 100 2.21 0.03 5.19
N VAL A 101 1.30 -0.92 5.34
CA VAL A 101 0.58 -1.15 6.60
C VAL A 101 0.60 -2.63 6.96
N GLU A 102 0.42 -2.93 8.24
CA GLU A 102 0.15 -4.30 8.68
C GLU A 102 -1.34 -4.42 9.00
N VAL A 103 -1.99 -5.37 8.35
CA VAL A 103 -3.42 -5.63 8.46
C VAL A 103 -3.67 -7.04 8.97
N GLN A 104 -4.82 -7.25 9.60
CA GLN A 104 -5.30 -8.56 10.02
C GLN A 104 -6.65 -8.81 9.38
N VAL A 105 -6.93 -10.06 9.06
CA VAL A 105 -8.24 -10.47 8.54
C VAL A 105 -9.28 -10.22 9.63
N ALA A 106 -10.35 -9.50 9.29
CA ALA A 106 -11.45 -9.20 10.21
C ALA A 106 -12.73 -9.96 9.83
N LYS A 107 -13.01 -10.08 8.52
CA LYS A 107 -14.17 -10.80 8.01
C LYS A 107 -13.86 -11.35 6.62
N VAL A 108 -14.40 -12.53 6.32
CA VAL A 108 -14.27 -13.19 5.02
C VAL A 108 -15.66 -13.49 4.49
N ASP A 109 -16.01 -12.90 3.35
CA ASP A 109 -17.24 -13.16 2.62
C ASP A 109 -16.92 -13.92 1.33
N SER A 110 -17.05 -15.25 1.38
CA SER A 110 -16.81 -16.11 0.22
C SER A 110 -17.86 -15.97 -0.88
N PHE A 111 -19.06 -15.49 -0.55
CA PHE A 111 -20.13 -15.32 -1.54
C PHE A 111 -19.89 -14.08 -2.39
N LYS A 112 -19.48 -12.99 -1.73
CA LYS A 112 -19.11 -11.74 -2.41
C LYS A 112 -17.68 -11.71 -2.94
N LYS A 113 -16.88 -12.75 -2.70
CA LYS A 113 -15.44 -12.79 -2.98
C LYS A 113 -14.71 -11.56 -2.39
N GLN A 114 -15.04 -11.21 -1.14
CA GLN A 114 -14.53 -10.01 -0.45
C GLN A 114 -13.95 -10.35 0.92
N VAL A 115 -12.87 -9.66 1.28
CA VAL A 115 -12.24 -9.76 2.60
C VAL A 115 -12.11 -8.37 3.20
N ASP A 116 -12.67 -8.24 4.40
CA ASP A 116 -12.49 -7.07 5.23
C ASP A 116 -11.30 -7.28 6.14
N PHE A 117 -10.44 -6.28 6.16
CA PHE A 117 -9.25 -6.23 6.98
C PHE A 117 -9.44 -5.19 8.09
N ARG A 118 -8.73 -5.39 9.20
CA ARG A 118 -8.54 -4.39 10.24
C ARG A 118 -7.08 -3.97 10.27
N LEU A 119 -6.84 -2.69 10.56
CA LEU A 119 -5.50 -2.18 10.73
C LEU A 119 -4.89 -2.72 12.05
N ALA A 120 -3.75 -3.39 11.97
CA ALA A 120 -2.99 -3.83 13.13
C ALA A 120 -1.87 -2.85 13.50
N ARG A 121 -1.14 -2.35 12.48
CA ARG A 121 -0.08 -1.36 12.67
C ARG A 121 0.08 -0.48 11.43
N VAL A 122 0.14 0.83 11.63
CA VAL A 122 0.62 1.75 10.59
C VAL A 122 2.15 1.75 10.63
N GLY A 123 2.78 1.19 9.61
CA GLY A 123 4.22 1.28 9.44
C GLY A 123 4.56 2.40 8.48
N ARG A 124 4.98 3.57 8.96
CA ARG A 124 5.74 4.47 8.07
C ARG A 124 7.08 3.80 7.78
N PHE A 125 7.12 2.96 6.75
CA PHE A 125 8.38 2.57 6.14
C PHE A 125 8.89 3.84 5.46
N GLU A 126 9.66 4.63 6.22
CA GLU A 126 10.45 5.71 5.64
C GLU A 126 11.14 5.14 4.39
N PRO A 127 11.03 5.80 3.22
CA PRO A 127 11.78 5.37 2.07
C PRO A 127 13.25 5.28 2.51
N SER A 128 13.85 4.11 2.30
CA SER A 128 15.25 3.88 2.67
C SER A 128 16.08 5.10 2.24
N ARG A 129 17.03 5.55 3.06
CA ARG A 129 17.83 6.77 2.80
C ARG A 129 18.37 6.83 1.36
N LEU A 130 18.57 5.67 0.72
CA LEU A 130 18.97 5.51 -0.67
C LEU A 130 17.93 5.99 -1.70
N ALA A 131 16.64 5.72 -1.48
CA ALA A 131 15.54 6.18 -2.35
C ALA A 131 15.40 7.71 -2.27
N LYS A 132 15.43 8.25 -1.04
CA LYS A 132 15.40 9.70 -0.79
C LYS A 132 16.62 10.42 -1.40
N ALA A 133 17.80 9.80 -1.32
CA ALA A 133 19.03 10.31 -1.94
C ALA A 133 18.98 10.28 -3.48
N ARG A 134 18.39 9.24 -4.10
CA ARG A 134 18.22 9.17 -5.57
C ARG A 134 17.22 10.22 -6.08
N GLU A 135 16.13 10.44 -5.36
CA GLU A 135 15.12 11.46 -5.69
C GLU A 135 15.70 12.89 -5.57
N LEU A 136 16.44 13.17 -4.48
CA LEU A 136 17.17 14.44 -4.31
C LEU A 136 18.27 14.64 -5.36
N ALA A 137 18.93 13.57 -5.83
CA ALA A 137 19.94 13.64 -6.88
C ALA A 137 19.33 13.87 -8.28
N GLN A 138 18.14 13.32 -8.55
CA GLN A 138 17.40 13.57 -9.80
C GLN A 138 16.85 15.00 -9.86
N ASN A 139 16.38 15.54 -8.73
CA ASN A 139 15.81 16.89 -8.68
C ASN A 139 16.87 18.01 -8.60
N GLN A 140 18.15 17.69 -8.39
CA GLN A 140 19.26 18.66 -8.38
C GLN A 140 19.94 18.84 -9.75
N ARG A 141 19.47 18.17 -10.81
CA ARG A 141 20.15 18.16 -12.12
C ARG A 141 19.76 19.32 -13.04
N TRP A 142 19.05 20.34 -12.56
CA TRP A 142 18.81 21.56 -13.35
C TRP A 142 18.87 22.85 -12.51
N ILE A 143 20.06 23.45 -12.44
CA ILE A 143 20.25 24.89 -12.21
C ILE A 143 21.34 25.36 -13.20
N PRO A 144 20.99 25.96 -14.34
CA PRO A 144 21.98 26.60 -15.20
C PRO A 144 22.38 27.95 -14.57
N GLY A 145 23.64 28.10 -14.14
CA GLY A 145 24.25 29.44 -13.95
C GLY A 145 25.03 29.71 -12.66
N SER A 146 25.03 28.85 -11.65
CA SER A 146 25.66 29.17 -10.35
C SER A 146 27.16 28.83 -10.34
N ARG A 147 28.02 29.75 -10.81
CA ARG A 147 29.48 29.67 -10.57
C ARG A 147 29.77 29.95 -9.09
N PRO A 148 30.43 29.06 -8.33
CA PRO A 148 30.86 29.41 -6.98
C PRO A 148 32.06 30.36 -7.06
N ARG A 149 31.91 31.57 -6.49
CA ARG A 149 33.03 32.51 -6.30
C ARG A 149 34.01 31.90 -5.30
N ARG A 150 35.25 31.69 -5.73
CA ARG A 150 36.33 31.10 -4.94
C ARG A 150 37.01 32.19 -4.12
N ASP A 151 36.63 32.33 -2.85
CA ASP A 151 37.28 33.26 -1.91
C ASP A 151 38.56 32.60 -1.32
N PHE A 152 39.73 33.01 -1.81
CA PHE A 152 41.03 32.65 -1.23
C PHE A 152 41.48 33.75 -0.27
N LYS A 153 41.20 33.58 1.03
CA LYS A 153 41.89 34.35 2.08
C LYS A 153 43.26 33.72 2.35
N ARG A 154 44.34 34.41 1.94
CA ARG A 154 45.73 34.07 2.32
C ARG A 154 45.99 34.45 3.79
N PRO A 155 46.64 33.61 4.61
CA PRO A 155 47.08 34.03 5.93
C PRO A 155 48.33 34.91 5.82
N ARG A 156 48.30 36.06 6.49
CA ARG A 156 49.45 36.95 6.67
C ARG A 156 50.46 36.30 7.62
N ARG A 157 51.66 35.98 7.12
CA ARG A 157 52.83 35.73 7.98
C ARG A 157 53.39 37.06 8.48
N ARG A 158 53.55 37.18 9.80
CA ARG A 158 54.24 38.26 10.49
C ARG A 158 55.62 37.76 10.94
N ARG A 159 56.59 38.66 10.79
CA ARG A 159 57.99 38.68 11.27
C ARG A 159 58.95 37.74 10.56
#